data_AF-A0A640W8Y1-F1
#
_entry.id   AF-A0A640W8Y1-F1
#
_cell.length_a   1.000
_cell.length_b   1.000
_cell.length_c   1.000
_cell.angle_alpha   90.00
_cell.angle_beta   90.00
_cell.angle_gamma   90.00
#
_symmetry.space_group_name_H-M   'P 1'
#
loop_
_entity.id
_entity.type
_entity.pdbx_description
1 polymer ?
#
loop_
_entity_poly.entity_id
_entity_poly.type
_entity_poly.pdbx_seq_one_letter_code
_entity_poly.pdbx_strand_id
1 'polypeptide(L)' 'MKVVNVRQLLNKLRWHPDYDFNRVKIWYISRGKRGDIDFIIGSEIKSMGNIFIETENAMIPYHRIMKIEYNGNTIFEK' A
#
# COMPACT_ATOMS: atom_id res chain seq x y z
N MET A 1 3.00 -15.68 -14.73
CA MET A 1 2.41 -14.49 -14.09
C MET A 1 3.54 -13.66 -13.49
N LYS A 2 3.62 -12.36 -13.79
CA LYS A 2 4.65 -11.48 -13.23
C LYS A 2 4.33 -11.30 -11.74
N VAL A 3 5.19 -11.78 -10.84
CA VAL A 3 5.05 -11.48 -9.41
C VAL A 3 5.24 -9.98 -9.25
N VAL A 4 4.15 -9.24 -9.06
CA VAL A 4 4.23 -7.80 -8.83
C VAL A 4 4.82 -7.59 -7.44
N ASN A 5 6.02 -7.05 -7.41
CA ASN A 5 6.65 -6.64 -6.17
C ASN A 5 5.94 -5.38 -5.66
N VAL A 6 5.15 -5.52 -4.60
CA VAL A 6 4.35 -4.43 -4.01
C VAL A 6 5.19 -3.19 -3.72
N ARG A 7 6.42 -3.36 -3.20
CA ARG A 7 7.33 -2.25 -2.93
C ARG A 7 7.73 -1.52 -4.22
N GLN A 8 8.04 -2.26 -5.29
CA GLN A 8 8.37 -1.64 -6.57
C GLN A 8 7.17 -0.88 -7.16
N LEU A 9 5.96 -1.43 -7.03
CA LEU A 9 4.74 -0.76 -7.47
C LEU A 9 4.53 0.55 -6.71
N LEU A 10 4.60 0.52 -5.38
CA LEU A 10 4.43 1.72 -4.54
C LEU A 10 5.52 2.76 -4.78
N ASN A 11 6.78 2.33 -4.99
CA ASN A 11 7.85 3.24 -5.38
C ASN A 11 7.58 3.91 -6.73
N LYS A 12 7.08 3.16 -7.73
CA LYS A 12 6.68 3.75 -9.01
C LYS A 12 5.60 4.81 -8.80
N LEU A 13 4.54 4.49 -8.04
CA LEU A 13 3.44 5.42 -7.79
C LEU A 13 3.87 6.68 -7.03
N ARG A 14 4.89 6.59 -6.16
CA ARG A 14 5.35 7.73 -5.35
C ARG A 14 6.27 8.68 -6.10
N TRP A 15 7.14 8.16 -6.96
CA TRP A 15 8.23 8.94 -7.55
C TRP A 15 8.05 9.28 -9.02
N HIS A 16 7.13 8.61 -9.72
CA HIS A 16 6.91 8.87 -11.12
C HIS A 16 5.94 10.06 -11.31
N PRO A 17 6.29 11.08 -12.12
CA PRO A 17 5.56 12.36 -12.19
C PRO A 17 4.10 12.22 -12.66
N ASP A 18 3.79 11.19 -13.45
CA ASP A 18 2.43 10.94 -13.95
C ASP A 18 1.45 10.41 -12.89
N TYR A 19 1.91 10.14 -11.66
CA TYR A 19 1.10 9.58 -10.60
C TYR A 19 0.96 10.55 -9.43
N ASP A 20 -0.28 10.69 -8.95
CA ASP A 20 -0.59 11.38 -7.70
C ASP A 20 -0.68 10.36 -6.57
N PHE A 21 0.35 10.29 -5.74
CA PHE A 21 0.43 9.30 -4.66
C PHE A 21 -0.71 9.43 -3.65
N ASN A 22 -1.34 10.61 -3.50
CA ASN A 22 -2.47 10.80 -2.59
C ASN A 22 -3.73 10.04 -3.05
N ARG A 23 -3.79 9.64 -4.33
CA ARG A 23 -4.89 8.82 -4.90
C ARG A 23 -4.68 7.33 -4.71
N VAL A 24 -3.58 6.92 -4.09
CA VAL A 24 -3.29 5.52 -3.78
C VAL A 24 -4.03 5.10 -2.52
N LYS A 25 -4.75 3.98 -2.57
CA LYS A 25 -5.27 3.28 -1.39
C LYS A 25 -4.59 1.92 -1.26
N ILE A 26 -4.11 1.61 -0.06
CA ILE A 26 -3.45 0.34 0.25
C ILE A 26 -4.29 -0.39 1.27
N TRP A 27 -4.83 -1.54 0.89
CA TRP A 27 -5.62 -2.41 1.75
C TRP A 27 -4.73 -3.51 2.34
N TYR A 28 -4.85 -3.73 3.64
CA TYR A 28 -4.01 -4.68 4.36
C TYR A 28 -4.77 -5.43 5.46
N ILE A 29 -4.25 -6.58 5.85
CA ILE A 29 -4.79 -7.37 6.98
C ILE A 29 -4.28 -6.76 8.29
N SER A 30 -5.20 -6.24 9.10
CA SER A 30 -4.92 -5.60 10.39
C SER A 30 -4.65 -6.63 11.50
N ARG A 31 -4.37 -6.16 12.73
CA ARG A 31 -4.11 -7.01 13.92
C ARG A 31 -5.28 -7.08 14.91
N GLY A 32 -6.36 -6.32 14.70
CA GLY A 32 -7.40 -6.03 15.71
C GLY A 32 -8.31 -7.22 16.09
N LYS A 33 -8.59 -8.12 15.15
CA LYS A 33 -9.21 -9.43 15.34
C LYS A 33 -8.94 -10.24 14.07
N ARG A 34 -9.20 -11.55 14.11
CA ARG A 34 -8.76 -12.51 13.10
C ARG A 34 -9.38 -12.18 11.72
N GLY A 35 -8.64 -11.46 10.87
CA GLY A 35 -8.98 -11.22 9.46
C GLY A 35 -9.56 -9.84 9.12
N ASP A 36 -9.54 -8.87 10.03
CA ASP A 36 -10.07 -7.53 9.71
C ASP A 36 -9.21 -6.83 8.65
N ILE A 37 -9.85 -6.41 7.56
CA ILE A 37 -9.24 -5.65 6.48
C ILE A 37 -9.35 -4.17 6.81
N ASP A 38 -8.24 -3.46 6.70
CA ASP A 38 -8.18 -2.01 6.84
C ASP A 38 -7.46 -1.39 5.65
N PHE A 39 -7.53 -0.07 5.49
CA PHE A 39 -6.82 0.64 4.43
C PHE A 39 -6.17 1.92 4.92
N ILE A 40 -5.16 2.35 4.18
CA ILE A 40 -4.56 3.68 4.30
C ILE A 40 -4.49 4.34 2.93
N ILE A 41 -4.52 5.67 2.90
CA ILE A 41 -4.25 6.48 1.71
C ILE A 41 -2.78 6.90 1.64
N GLY A 42 -2.30 7.21 0.44
CA GLY A 42 -0.90 7.58 0.23
C GLY A 42 -0.40 8.77 1.07
N SER A 43 -1.30 9.71 1.42
CA SER A 43 -0.97 10.86 2.28
C SER A 43 -0.72 10.48 3.74
N GLU A 44 -1.17 9.31 4.21
CA GLU A 44 -0.92 8.81 5.57
C GLU A 44 0.46 8.14 5.70
N ILE A 45 1.15 7.92 4.58
CA ILE A 45 2.44 7.22 4.54
C ILE A 45 3.57 8.21 4.81
N LYS A 46 4.17 8.11 6.00
CA LYS A 46 5.38 8.85 6.32
C LYS A 46 6.56 8.35 5.50
N SER A 47 6.80 7.04 5.56
CA SER A 47 7.97 6.40 4.96
C SER A 47 7.63 5.01 4.42
N MET A 48 8.40 4.57 3.41
CA MET A 48 8.31 3.24 2.84
C MET A 48 9.67 2.55 3.01
N GLY A 49 9.81 1.82 4.11
CA GLY A 49 11.02 1.07 4.42
C GLY A 49 11.20 -0.15 3.51
N ASN A 50 12.24 -0.95 3.80
CA ASN A 50 12.53 -2.17 3.04
C ASN A 50 11.49 -3.28 3.24
N ILE A 51 10.84 -3.33 4.41
CA ILE A 51 10.00 -4.47 4.84
C ILE A 51 8.57 -4.04 5.17
N PHE A 52 8.37 -2.77 5.53
CA PHE A 52 7.08 -2.23 5.96
C PHE A 52 6.90 -0.76 5.53
N ILE A 53 5.64 -0.34 5.51
CA ILE A 53 5.19 1.04 5.37
C ILE A 53 4.99 1.62 6.77
N GLU A 54 5.44 2.84 7.01
CA GLU A 54 5.24 3.56 8.26
C GLU A 54 4.18 4.65 8.08
N THR A 55 3.21 4.68 9.00
CA THR A 55 2.25 5.77 9.16
C THR A 55 2.43 6.44 10.53
N GLU A 56 1.62 7.45 10.85
CA GLU A 56 1.57 8.03 12.21
C GLU A 56 1.29 6.98 13.29
N ASN A 57 0.41 6.01 12.99
CA ASN A 57 -0.18 5.14 14.01
C ASN A 57 0.20 3.66 13.86
N ALA A 58 0.83 3.26 12.74
CA ALA A 58 1.06 1.85 12.44
C ALA A 58 2.30 1.61 11.58
N MET A 59 2.82 0.38 11.70
CA MET A 59 3.77 -0.21 10.75
C MET A 59 3.08 -1.36 10.02
N ILE A 60 3.00 -1.26 8.69
CA ILE A 60 2.27 -2.19 7.83
C ILE A 60 3.27 -2.99 6.97
N PRO A 61 3.52 -4.28 7.29
CA PRO A 61 4.37 -5.14 6.48
C PRO A 61 3.83 -5.34 5.05
N TYR A 62 4.71 -5.33 4.05
CA TYR A 62 4.29 -5.50 2.65
C TYR A 62 3.56 -6.82 2.38
N HIS A 63 3.93 -7.90 3.09
CA HIS A 63 3.29 -9.21 2.93
C HIS A 63 1.82 -9.25 3.41
N ARG A 64 1.37 -8.22 4.14
CA ARG A 64 -0.02 -8.06 4.59
C ARG A 64 -0.87 -7.25 3.63
N ILE A 65 -0.27 -6.63 2.62
CA ILE A 65 -0.99 -5.87 1.61
C ILE A 65 -1.68 -6.86 0.68
N MET A 66 -2.99 -6.71 0.57
CA MET A 66 -3.85 -7.58 -0.23
C MET A 66 -4.30 -6.89 -1.51
N LYS A 67 -4.46 -5.56 -1.49
CA LYS A 67 -4.97 -4.80 -2.63
C LYS A 67 -4.38 -3.40 -2.66
N ILE A 68 -4.07 -2.90 -3.85
CA ILE A 68 -3.72 -1.49 -4.08
C ILE A 68 -4.64 -0.94 -5.15
N GLU A 69 -5.22 0.22 -4.87
CA GLU A 69 -6.03 0.98 -5.81
C GLU A 69 -5.34 2.29 -6.17
N TYR A 70 -5.53 2.73 -7.41
CA TYR A 70 -5.18 4.06 -7.87
C TYR A 70 -6.38 4.68 -8.56
N ASN A 71 -6.82 5.85 -8.10
CA ASN A 71 -7.97 6.57 -8.67
C ASN A 71 -9.24 5.70 -8.72
N GLY A 72 -9.47 4.89 -7.68
CA GLY A 72 -10.60 3.96 -7.58
C GLY A 72 -10.46 2.64 -8.35
N ASN A 73 -9.39 2.46 -9.13
CA ASN A 73 -9.15 1.25 -9.90
C ASN A 73 -8.14 0.34 -9.20
N THR A 74 -8.46 -0.95 -9.08
CA THR A 74 -7.54 -1.97 -8.57
C THR A 74 -6.37 -2.16 -9.53
N ILE A 75 -5.15 -1.90 -9.07
CA ILE A 75 -3.92 -2.06 -9.86
C ILE A 75 -3.04 -3.22 -9.35
N PHE A 76 -3.35 -3.73 -8.17
CA PHE A 76 -2.75 -4.92 -7.59
C PHE A 76 -3.76 -5.60 -6.67
N GLU A 77 -3.85 -6.92 -6.74
CA GLU A 77 -4.60 -7.77 -5.83
C GLU A 77 -3.86 -9.11 -5.70
N LYS A 78 -3.80 -9.66 -4.49
CA LYS A 78 -3.10 -10.91 -4.17
C LYS A 78 -4.04 -12.10 -4.11
#